data_AF-A0A2G1BWN1-F1
#
_entry.id   AF-A0A2G1BWN1-F1
#
_cell.length_a   1.000
_cell.length_b   1.000
_cell.length_c   1.000
_cell.angle_alpha   90.00
_cell.angle_beta   90.00
_cell.angle_gamma   90.00
#
_symmetry.space_group_name_H-M   'P 1'
#
loop_
_entity.id
_entity.type
_entity.pdbx_description
1 polymer ?
#
loop_
_entity_poly.entity_id
_entity_poly.type
_entity_poly.pdbx_seq_one_letter_code
_entity_poly.pdbx_strand_id
1 'polypeptide(L)'
;MTLKDELNAENGSFLLELRTYLNWNHDSFINLLTELNKECKRTKENLNLSRDTASGIWYISDFIKNWTEHQNFPKEFAEKYYEKAYELINHLAYTYFMAESPYESDSEIENKITELKKFYNDIQL
;
A
#
# COMPACT_ATOMS: atom_id res chain seq x y z
N MET A 1 3.21 3.14 12.87
CA MET A 1 4.26 2.32 12.22
C MET A 1 5.03 3.19 11.26
N THR A 2 6.36 3.08 11.14
CA THR A 2 7.09 3.76 10.04
C THR A 2 7.08 2.91 8.78
N LEU A 3 7.37 3.49 7.61
CA LEU A 3 7.51 2.69 6.37
C LEU A 3 8.56 1.59 6.50
N LYS A 4 9.69 1.87 7.18
CA LYS A 4 10.75 0.86 7.37
C LYS A 4 10.23 -0.35 8.16
N ASP A 5 9.47 -0.10 9.22
CA ASP A 5 8.88 -1.17 10.04
C ASP A 5 7.84 -1.98 9.25
N GLU A 6 7.03 -1.30 8.41
CA GLU A 6 6.11 -1.97 7.50
C GLU A 6 6.85 -2.91 6.54
N LEU A 7 7.88 -2.42 5.85
CA LEU A 7 8.64 -3.16 4.84
C LEU A 7 9.42 -4.34 5.43
N ASN A 8 9.85 -4.25 6.68
CA ASN A 8 10.54 -5.32 7.40
C ASN A 8 9.59 -6.34 8.04
N ALA A 9 8.28 -6.19 7.88
CA ALA A 9 7.26 -7.02 8.52
C ALA A 9 7.43 -7.07 10.05
N GLU A 10 7.69 -5.93 10.68
CA GLU A 10 7.80 -5.81 12.14
C GLU A 10 6.45 -6.01 12.83
N ASN A 11 6.47 -6.22 14.15
CA ASN A 11 5.26 -6.42 14.94
C ASN A 11 4.26 -5.27 14.78
N GLY A 12 3.04 -5.59 14.36
CA GLY A 12 1.96 -4.63 14.10
C GLY A 12 1.95 -4.05 12.68
N SER A 13 2.83 -4.52 11.79
CA SER A 13 2.82 -4.14 10.37
C SER A 13 1.75 -4.90 9.60
N PHE A 14 1.26 -4.29 8.53
CA PHE A 14 0.35 -4.95 7.60
C PHE A 14 1.00 -6.21 6.98
N LEU A 15 2.28 -6.13 6.59
CA LEU A 15 2.96 -7.25 5.94
C LEU A 15 3.11 -8.46 6.85
N LEU A 16 3.36 -8.27 8.14
CA LEU A 16 3.44 -9.39 9.09
C LEU A 16 2.11 -10.13 9.18
N GLU A 17 1.02 -9.38 9.33
CA GLU A 17 -0.33 -9.92 9.42
C GLU A 17 -0.74 -10.66 8.15
N LEU A 18 -0.48 -10.04 7.00
CA LEU A 18 -0.82 -10.60 5.70
C LEU A 18 -0.06 -11.90 5.42
N ARG A 19 1.26 -11.91 5.65
CA ARG A 19 2.14 -13.03 5.31
C ARG A 19 1.98 -14.21 6.26
N THR A 20 1.74 -13.94 7.54
CA THR A 20 1.76 -14.99 8.58
C THR A 20 0.37 -15.51 8.90
N TYR A 21 -0.63 -14.62 8.90
CA TYR A 21 -1.98 -14.93 9.39
C TYR A 21 -3.04 -14.87 8.29
N LEU A 22 -2.66 -14.57 7.04
CA LEU A 22 -3.60 -14.31 5.93
C LEU A 22 -4.64 -13.24 6.30
N ASN A 23 -4.28 -12.31 7.19
CA ASN A 23 -5.20 -11.30 7.69
C ASN A 23 -5.02 -10.00 6.89
N TRP A 24 -6.07 -9.57 6.20
CA TRP A 24 -6.11 -8.23 5.61
C TRP A 24 -6.59 -7.22 6.66
N ASN A 25 -5.67 -6.75 7.50
CA ASN A 25 -5.98 -5.67 8.43
C ASN A 25 -6.10 -4.34 7.67
N HIS A 26 -7.34 -3.84 7.52
CA HIS A 26 -7.62 -2.61 6.77
C HIS A 26 -6.89 -1.39 7.34
N ASP A 27 -6.88 -1.20 8.66
CA ASP A 27 -6.26 -0.03 9.28
C ASP A 27 -4.74 -0.04 9.11
N SER A 28 -4.10 -1.20 9.31
CA SER A 28 -2.67 -1.38 9.03
C SER A 28 -2.37 -1.16 7.53
N PHE A 29 -3.25 -1.60 6.63
CA PHE A 29 -3.11 -1.37 5.20
C PHE A 29 -3.17 0.11 4.82
N ILE A 30 -4.13 0.87 5.38
CA ILE A 30 -4.24 2.32 5.17
C ILE A 30 -3.03 3.06 5.72
N ASN A 31 -2.48 2.59 6.86
CA ASN A 31 -1.23 3.12 7.40
C ASN A 31 -0.05 2.91 6.43
N LEU A 32 0.11 1.71 5.87
CA LEU A 32 1.11 1.42 4.84
C LEU A 32 0.99 2.37 3.64
N LEU A 33 -0.21 2.55 3.08
CA LEU A 33 -0.45 3.46 1.95
C LEU A 33 -0.09 4.92 2.29
N THR A 34 -0.43 5.35 3.50
CA THR A 34 -0.13 6.69 4.00
C THR A 34 1.38 6.91 4.13
N GLU A 35 2.10 5.96 4.70
CA GLU A 35 3.56 6.03 4.84
C GLU A 35 4.29 5.94 3.49
N LEU A 36 3.79 5.13 2.55
CA LEU A 36 4.29 5.12 1.16
C LEU A 36 4.11 6.48 0.48
N ASN A 37 2.94 7.12 0.61
CA ASN A 37 2.70 8.43 0.02
C ASN A 37 3.62 9.50 0.63
N LYS A 38 3.84 9.46 1.95
CA LYS A 38 4.81 10.36 2.62
C LYS A 38 6.22 10.15 2.08
N GLU A 39 6.64 8.91 1.87
CA GLU A 39 7.94 8.60 1.31
C GLU A 39 8.10 9.10 -0.13
N CYS A 40 7.06 8.96 -0.97
CA CYS A 40 7.03 9.55 -2.32
C CYS A 40 7.24 11.07 -2.26
N LYS A 41 6.49 11.77 -1.39
CA LYS A 41 6.63 13.22 -1.22
C LYS A 41 8.02 13.62 -0.72
N ARG A 42 8.56 12.88 0.25
CA ARG A 42 9.89 13.12 0.83
C ARG A 42 11.02 12.94 -0.19
N THR A 43 10.84 12.05 -1.16
CA THR A 43 11.87 11.67 -2.13
C THR A 43 11.69 12.29 -3.52
N LYS A 44 10.61 13.05 -3.76
CA LYS A 44 10.28 13.67 -5.07
C LYS A 44 11.45 14.40 -5.74
N GLU A 45 12.26 15.14 -4.99
CA GLU A 45 13.41 15.89 -5.50
C GLU A 45 14.75 15.18 -5.25
N ASN A 46 14.74 13.99 -4.64
CA ASN A 46 15.94 13.26 -4.28
C ASN A 46 16.30 12.19 -5.32
N LEU A 47 17.41 12.40 -6.02
CA LEU A 47 17.91 11.46 -7.04
C LEU A 47 18.47 10.14 -6.45
N ASN A 48 18.76 10.10 -5.15
CA ASN A 48 19.33 8.93 -4.48
C ASN A 48 18.30 8.27 -3.57
N LEU A 49 17.73 7.17 -4.07
CA LEU A 49 16.83 6.32 -3.30
C LEU A 49 17.63 5.34 -2.43
N SER A 50 17.14 5.10 -1.20
CA SER A 50 17.67 4.04 -0.36
C SER A 50 17.41 2.69 -1.01
N ARG A 51 18.45 1.87 -1.18
CA ARG A 51 18.31 0.52 -1.75
C ARG A 51 17.31 -0.33 -0.97
N ASP A 52 17.38 -0.29 0.36
CA ASP A 52 16.52 -1.11 1.22
C ASP A 52 15.05 -0.69 1.02
N THR A 53 14.76 0.62 1.10
CA THR A 53 13.41 1.15 0.89
C THR A 53 12.90 0.85 -0.52
N ALA A 54 13.71 1.11 -1.54
CA ALA A 54 13.38 0.85 -2.92
C ALA A 54 13.06 -0.63 -3.16
N SER A 55 13.91 -1.54 -2.69
CA SER A 55 13.68 -2.98 -2.82
C SER A 55 12.41 -3.43 -2.10
N GLY A 56 12.11 -2.86 -0.93
CA GLY A 56 10.89 -3.15 -0.19
C GLY A 56 9.64 -2.68 -0.93
N ILE A 57 9.64 -1.44 -1.45
CA ILE A 57 8.51 -0.89 -2.22
C ILE A 57 8.26 -1.72 -3.48
N TRP A 58 9.32 -2.07 -4.22
CA TRP A 58 9.23 -2.96 -5.38
C TRP A 58 8.68 -4.35 -5.02
N TYR A 59 9.15 -4.92 -3.91
CA TYR A 59 8.69 -6.22 -3.46
C TYR A 59 7.19 -6.21 -3.14
N ILE A 60 6.72 -5.25 -2.34
CA ILE A 60 5.32 -5.23 -1.89
C ILE A 60 4.33 -4.94 -3.02
N SER A 61 4.74 -4.19 -4.06
CA SER A 61 3.84 -3.88 -5.19
C SER A 61 3.40 -5.11 -5.96
N ASP A 62 4.24 -6.15 -5.98
CA ASP A 62 3.93 -7.43 -6.61
C ASP A 62 3.44 -8.46 -5.58
N PHE A 63 4.13 -8.57 -4.44
CA PHE A 63 3.84 -9.56 -3.40
C PHE A 63 2.40 -9.48 -2.90
N ILE A 64 1.90 -8.29 -2.55
CA ILE A 64 0.58 -8.16 -1.90
C ILE A 64 -0.49 -8.76 -2.80
N LYS A 65 -0.53 -8.37 -4.08
CA LYS A 65 -1.51 -8.88 -5.05
C LYS A 65 -1.36 -10.39 -5.24
N ASN A 66 -0.15 -10.86 -5.55
CA ASN A 66 0.09 -12.27 -5.86
C ASN A 66 -0.23 -13.17 -4.65
N TRP A 67 0.01 -12.68 -3.44
CA TRP A 67 -0.26 -13.42 -2.21
C TRP A 67 -1.75 -13.50 -1.91
N THR A 68 -2.55 -12.49 -2.25
CA THR A 68 -3.98 -12.45 -1.91
C THR A 68 -4.91 -12.95 -3.01
N GLU A 69 -4.41 -13.19 -4.22
CA GLU A 69 -5.20 -13.73 -5.33
C GLU A 69 -5.39 -15.25 -5.30
N HIS A 70 -4.62 -15.96 -4.47
CA HIS A 70 -4.76 -17.41 -4.38
C HIS A 70 -6.13 -17.83 -3.79
N GLN A 71 -6.67 -18.95 -4.23
CA GLN A 71 -8.02 -19.42 -3.87
C GLN A 71 -8.28 -19.58 -2.36
N ASN A 72 -7.23 -19.81 -1.56
CA ASN A 72 -7.34 -20.03 -0.11
C ASN A 72 -7.26 -18.73 0.71
N PHE A 73 -7.18 -17.55 0.08
CA PHE A 73 -7.06 -16.30 0.81
C PHE A 73 -8.46 -15.88 1.28
N PRO A 74 -8.66 -15.55 2.57
CA PRO A 74 -9.96 -15.11 3.07
C PRO A 74 -10.31 -13.74 2.49
N LYS A 75 -11.18 -13.71 1.48
CA LYS A 75 -11.69 -12.47 0.90
C LYS A 75 -12.85 -11.94 1.73
N GLU A 76 -12.54 -11.02 2.64
CA GLU A 76 -13.53 -10.38 3.53
C GLU A 76 -14.26 -9.22 2.84
N PHE A 77 -13.63 -8.61 1.83
CA PHE A 77 -14.17 -7.45 1.11
C PHE A 77 -14.61 -7.80 -0.32
N ALA A 78 -15.38 -6.90 -0.93
CA ALA A 78 -15.75 -7.01 -2.34
C ALA A 78 -14.50 -6.97 -3.24
N GLU A 79 -14.52 -7.68 -4.36
CA GLU A 79 -13.41 -7.75 -5.33
C GLU A 79 -12.89 -6.35 -5.74
N LYS A 80 -13.81 -5.42 -6.00
CA LYS A 80 -13.52 -4.03 -6.35
C LYS A 80 -12.66 -3.29 -5.31
N TYR A 81 -12.76 -3.64 -4.02
CA TYR A 81 -11.91 -3.06 -2.98
C TYR A 81 -10.45 -3.48 -3.19
N TYR A 82 -10.22 -4.78 -3.39
CA TYR A 82 -8.89 -5.33 -3.61
C TYR A 82 -8.28 -4.80 -4.91
N GLU A 83 -9.05 -4.70 -5.98
CA GLU A 83 -8.60 -4.08 -7.25
C GLU A 83 -8.09 -2.65 -7.03
N LYS A 84 -8.88 -1.81 -6.35
CA LYS A 84 -8.49 -0.43 -6.01
C LYS A 84 -7.26 -0.39 -5.10
N ALA A 85 -7.15 -1.31 -4.15
CA ALA A 85 -6.01 -1.42 -3.26
C ALA A 85 -4.72 -1.75 -4.03
N TYR A 86 -4.76 -2.75 -4.91
CA TYR A 86 -3.60 -3.13 -5.73
C TYR A 86 -3.19 -2.04 -6.72
N GLU A 87 -4.17 -1.40 -7.36
CA GLU A 87 -3.94 -0.27 -8.25
C GLU A 87 -3.19 0.85 -7.51
N LEU A 88 -3.65 1.22 -6.31
CA LEU A 88 -3.06 2.31 -5.55
C LEU A 88 -1.63 2.00 -5.07
N ILE A 89 -1.33 0.77 -4.65
CA ILE A 89 0.05 0.37 -4.32
C ILE A 89 0.95 0.49 -5.55
N ASN A 90 0.48 0.05 -6.72
CA ASN A 90 1.24 0.16 -7.96
C ASN A 90 1.50 1.62 -8.35
N HIS A 91 0.51 2.50 -8.20
CA HIS A 91 0.68 3.93 -8.46
C HIS A 91 1.63 4.61 -7.48
N LEU A 92 1.62 4.23 -6.20
CA LEU A 92 2.60 4.69 -5.22
C LEU A 92 4.01 4.21 -5.58
N ALA A 93 4.17 2.94 -5.94
CA ALA A 93 5.46 2.41 -6.37
C ALA A 93 5.96 3.13 -7.64
N TYR A 94 5.10 3.30 -8.64
CA TYR A 94 5.40 4.09 -9.84
C TYR A 94 5.86 5.51 -9.47
N THR A 95 5.11 6.19 -8.61
CA THR A 95 5.41 7.56 -8.18
C THR A 95 6.75 7.65 -7.47
N TYR A 96 7.07 6.68 -6.61
CA TYR A 96 8.35 6.60 -5.92
C TYR A 96 9.54 6.44 -6.89
N PHE A 97 9.41 5.56 -7.88
CA PHE A 97 10.52 5.25 -8.80
C PHE A 97 10.67 6.26 -9.93
N MET A 98 9.58 6.83 -10.41
CA MET A 98 9.58 7.73 -11.57
C MET A 98 9.63 9.20 -11.16
N ALA A 99 9.47 9.51 -9.87
CA ALA A 99 9.29 10.87 -9.35
C ALA A 99 8.12 11.64 -10.00
N GLU A 100 7.21 10.93 -10.67
CA GLU A 100 6.05 11.44 -11.38
C GLU A 100 4.80 10.69 -10.93
N SER A 101 3.70 11.43 -10.72
CA SER A 101 2.40 10.83 -10.42
C SER A 101 1.70 10.42 -11.71
N PRO A 102 0.97 9.29 -11.75
CA PRO A 102 0.07 8.98 -12.87
C PRO A 102 -1.17 9.89 -12.91
N TYR A 103 -1.30 10.81 -11.93
CA TYR A 103 -2.41 11.74 -11.79
C TYR A 103 -1.98 13.19 -12.03
N GLU A 104 -2.92 14.00 -12.47
CA GLU A 104 -2.70 15.44 -12.71
C GLU A 104 -2.48 16.25 -11.43
N SER A 105 -2.97 15.75 -10.28
CA SER A 105 -2.90 16.43 -8.99
C SER A 105 -2.18 15.59 -7.94
N ASP A 106 -1.30 16.23 -7.15
CA ASP A 106 -0.64 15.63 -5.99
C ASP A 106 -1.64 15.18 -4.89
N SER A 107 -2.88 15.70 -4.89
CA SER A 107 -3.93 15.31 -3.93
C SER A 107 -4.68 14.04 -4.31
N GLU A 108 -4.53 13.54 -5.54
CA GLU A 108 -5.36 12.43 -6.03
C GLU A 108 -5.06 11.11 -5.32
N ILE A 109 -3.79 10.88 -4.97
CA ILE A 109 -3.38 9.73 -4.14
C ILE A 109 -4.04 9.81 -2.76
N GLU A 110 -4.05 10.99 -2.13
CA GLU A 110 -4.66 11.17 -0.80
C GLU A 110 -6.17 10.98 -0.84
N ASN A 111 -6.82 11.45 -1.91
CA ASN A 111 -8.25 11.22 -2.15
C ASN A 111 -8.55 9.73 -2.26
N LYS A 112 -7.74 8.96 -2.99
CA LYS A 112 -7.90 7.50 -3.16
C LYS A 112 -7.65 6.72 -1.86
N ILE A 113 -6.66 7.12 -1.06
CA ILE A 113 -6.47 6.57 0.29
C ILE A 113 -7.73 6.83 1.14
N THR A 114 -8.26 8.06 1.08
CA THR A 114 -9.48 8.44 1.82
C THR A 114 -10.72 7.68 1.32
N GLU A 115 -10.85 7.46 0.01
CA GLU A 115 -11.93 6.68 -0.59
C GLU A 115 -11.88 5.22 -0.12
N LEU A 116 -10.72 4.58 -0.16
CA LEU A 116 -10.55 3.21 0.36
C LEU A 116 -10.90 3.12 1.85
N LYS A 117 -10.49 4.11 2.64
CA LYS A 117 -10.85 4.19 4.05
C LYS A 117 -12.36 4.28 4.29
N LYS A 118 -13.08 5.06 3.46
CA LYS A 118 -14.54 5.17 3.54
C LYS A 118 -15.25 3.90 3.08
N PHE A 119 -14.77 3.29 2.00
CA PHE A 119 -15.32 2.06 1.46
C PHE A 119 -15.40 0.93 2.50
N TYR A 120 -14.40 0.85 3.38
CA TYR A 120 -14.42 -0.07 4.52
C TYR A 120 -15.51 0.24 5.54
N ASN A 121 -15.67 1.51 5.93
CA ASN A 121 -16.67 1.91 6.92
C ASN A 121 -18.10 1.68 6.42
N ASP A 122 -18.35 1.85 5.13
CA ASP A 122 -19.68 1.65 4.53
C ASP A 122 -20.09 0.17 4.44
N ILE A 123 -19.14 -0.76 4.59
CA ILE A 123 -19.37 -2.22 4.59
C ILE A 123 -19.57 -2.78 6.01
N GLN A 124 -19.20 -2.01 7.05
CA GLN A 124 -19.37 -2.41 8.46
C GLN A 124 -20.70 -1.96 9.11
N LEU A 125 -21.56 -1.28 8.36
CA LEU A 125 -22.92 -0.86 8.76
C LEU A 125 -24.00 -1.80 8.18
#